data_AF-A0ABD2XHS7-F1
#
_entry.id   AF-A0ABD2XHS7-F1
#
_cell.length_a   1.000
_cell.length_b   1.000
_cell.length_c   1.000
_cell.angle_alpha   90.00
_cell.angle_beta   90.00
_cell.angle_gamma   90.00
#
_symmetry.space_group_name_H-M   'P 1'
#
loop_
_entity.id
_entity.type
_entity.pdbx_description
1 polymer ?
#
loop_
_entity_poly.entity_id
_entity_poly.type
_entity_poly.pdbx_seq_one_letter_code
_entity_poly.pdbx_strand_id
1 'polypeptide(L)'
;MSTSDIFEQLKNLLENVNLDNKANILELIPTIHGLVKDWKGRLPDLRDICQSEIIDRFLTAVIIYMNKAACKFIDYDRDHKKGKELIEFVARTGYKDDRQPSRSHRTTPLHHAFRVNYFTCVTVAHELFKIYDRFDVNQTDETGQLTHFHVACKAGYEDVVDRFLDHARVDPECIARETGKVLLSIISANPNLANAEVSTPLHIVCRGCRSLNLAMMLMGQSAAEFLPLRIDARDAEGNTPLHLALESERIYLAEFLLGKGANPNLANSKKETALQ
;
A
#
# COMPACT_ATOMS: atom_id res chain seq x y z
N MET A 1 -7.13 10.10 -36.70
CA MET A 1 -8.41 10.08 -35.96
C MET A 1 -8.57 11.43 -35.30
N SER A 2 -9.79 11.97 -35.28
CA SER A 2 -10.07 13.14 -34.45
C SER A 2 -10.05 12.74 -32.97
N THR A 3 -9.84 13.69 -32.05
CA THR A 3 -9.93 13.42 -30.61
C THR A 3 -11.32 12.87 -30.22
N SER A 4 -12.37 13.31 -30.92
CA SER A 4 -13.74 12.82 -30.74
C SER A 4 -13.89 11.34 -31.07
N ASP A 5 -13.25 10.87 -32.14
CA ASP A 5 -13.33 9.45 -32.55
C ASP A 5 -12.66 8.53 -31.51
N ILE A 6 -11.54 8.99 -30.92
CA ILE A 6 -10.85 8.22 -29.89
C ILE A 6 -11.69 8.16 -28.61
N PHE A 7 -12.41 9.23 -28.27
CA PHE A 7 -13.32 9.24 -27.10
C PHE A 7 -14.45 8.24 -27.24
N GLU A 8 -15.11 8.21 -28.39
CA GLU A 8 -16.24 7.31 -28.60
C GLU A 8 -15.79 5.84 -28.60
N GLN A 9 -14.60 5.57 -29.16
CA GLN A 9 -13.98 4.24 -29.07
C GLN A 9 -13.63 3.86 -27.63
N LEU A 10 -13.02 4.77 -26.86
CA LEU A 10 -12.66 4.52 -25.47
C LEU A 10 -13.91 4.22 -24.63
N LYS A 11 -14.98 5.00 -24.80
CA LYS A 11 -16.26 4.78 -24.14
C LYS A 11 -16.82 3.39 -24.43
N ASN A 12 -16.92 3.05 -25.71
CA ASN A 12 -17.47 1.76 -26.14
C ASN A 12 -16.67 0.58 -25.57
N LEU A 13 -15.33 0.69 -25.60
CA LEU A 13 -14.44 -0.33 -25.06
C LEU A 13 -14.56 -0.51 -23.54
N LEU A 14 -14.80 0.58 -22.79
CA LEU A 14 -14.94 0.53 -21.34
C LEU A 14 -16.34 0.06 -20.89
N GLU A 15 -17.40 0.43 -21.60
CA GLU A 15 -18.78 0.12 -21.21
C GLU A 15 -19.24 -1.27 -21.65
N ASN A 16 -18.80 -1.77 -22.82
CA ASN A 16 -19.34 -2.99 -23.40
C ASN A 16 -18.51 -4.25 -23.14
N VAL A 17 -17.29 -4.10 -22.60
CA VAL A 17 -16.39 -5.24 -22.36
C VAL A 17 -16.51 -5.71 -20.92
N ASN A 18 -16.70 -7.01 -20.74
CA ASN A 18 -16.67 -7.62 -19.40
C ASN A 18 -15.23 -7.61 -18.84
N LEU A 19 -14.97 -6.67 -17.93
CA LEU A 19 -13.68 -6.47 -17.25
C LEU A 19 -13.33 -7.54 -16.21
N ASP A 20 -14.26 -8.44 -15.86
CA ASP A 20 -14.00 -9.53 -14.91
C ASP A 20 -13.39 -10.76 -15.61
N ASN A 21 -13.46 -10.80 -16.94
CA ASN A 21 -12.92 -11.90 -17.73
C ASN A 21 -11.44 -11.63 -18.11
N LYS A 22 -10.54 -12.49 -17.62
CA LYS A 22 -9.09 -12.42 -17.87
C LYS A 22 -8.69 -12.47 -19.35
N ALA A 23 -9.49 -13.07 -20.23
CA ALA A 23 -9.23 -13.10 -21.67
C ALA A 23 -9.51 -11.72 -22.29
N ASN A 24 -10.67 -11.15 -21.96
CA ASN A 24 -11.05 -9.81 -22.41
C ASN A 24 -10.04 -8.75 -21.95
N ILE A 25 -9.58 -8.81 -20.71
CA ILE A 25 -8.55 -7.87 -20.18
C ILE A 25 -7.28 -7.91 -21.04
N LEU A 26 -6.83 -9.08 -21.49
CA LEU A 26 -5.62 -9.20 -22.29
C LEU A 26 -5.72 -8.55 -23.67
N GLU A 27 -6.91 -8.56 -24.26
CA GLU A 27 -7.15 -7.97 -25.58
C GLU A 27 -7.43 -6.46 -25.46
N LEU A 28 -8.14 -6.08 -24.40
CA LEU A 28 -8.58 -4.72 -24.16
C LEU A 28 -7.43 -3.78 -23.79
N ILE A 29 -6.58 -4.16 -22.83
CA ILE A 29 -5.55 -3.27 -22.27
C ILE A 29 -4.54 -2.79 -23.34
N PRO A 30 -3.97 -3.65 -24.20
CA PRO A 30 -3.10 -3.20 -25.30
C PRO A 30 -3.82 -2.29 -26.30
N THR A 31 -5.10 -2.55 -26.56
CA THR A 31 -5.92 -1.76 -27.49
C THR A 31 -6.13 -0.35 -26.95
N ILE A 32 -6.56 -0.22 -25.68
CA ILE A 32 -6.74 1.07 -25.01
C ILE A 32 -5.40 1.80 -24.91
N HIS A 33 -4.32 1.10 -24.54
CA HIS A 33 -2.98 1.68 -24.51
C HIS A 33 -2.56 2.28 -25.86
N GLY A 34 -2.82 1.55 -26.96
CA GLY A 34 -2.56 2.03 -28.31
C GLY A 34 -3.29 3.32 -28.68
N LEU A 35 -4.50 3.52 -28.15
CA LEU A 35 -5.31 4.74 -28.37
C LEU A 35 -4.79 5.96 -27.60
N VAL A 36 -4.24 5.76 -26.39
CA VAL A 36 -3.90 6.87 -25.48
C VAL A 36 -2.40 7.17 -25.35
N LYS A 37 -1.50 6.24 -25.73
CA LYS A 37 -0.04 6.39 -25.55
C LYS A 37 0.53 7.64 -26.25
N ASP A 38 -0.01 8.01 -27.40
CA ASP A 38 0.45 9.14 -28.22
C ASP A 38 -0.45 10.38 -28.06
N TRP A 39 -1.23 10.46 -26.98
CA TRP A 39 -2.16 11.56 -26.75
C TRP A 39 -1.42 12.89 -26.50
N LYS A 40 -1.50 13.81 -27.47
CA LYS A 40 -0.88 15.15 -27.44
C LYS A 40 -1.87 16.32 -27.34
N GLY A 41 -3.17 16.03 -27.25
CA GLY A 41 -4.24 17.03 -27.20
C GLY A 41 -4.72 17.37 -25.78
N ARG A 42 -5.77 18.20 -25.68
CA ARG A 42 -6.49 18.43 -24.42
C ARG A 42 -6.99 17.09 -23.88
N LEU A 43 -6.76 16.83 -22.60
CA LEU A 43 -7.20 15.60 -21.95
C LEU A 43 -8.72 15.63 -21.72
N PRO A 44 -9.40 14.48 -21.82
CA PRO A 44 -10.81 14.38 -21.47
C PRO A 44 -11.05 14.62 -19.98
N ASP A 45 -12.27 15.02 -19.65
CA ASP A 45 -12.84 14.65 -18.36
C ASP A 45 -13.40 13.23 -18.47
N LEU A 46 -12.83 12.29 -17.74
CA LEU A 46 -13.27 10.89 -17.77
C LEU A 46 -14.69 10.70 -17.21
N ARG A 47 -15.20 11.66 -16.43
CA ARG A 47 -16.55 11.63 -15.86
C ARG A 47 -17.63 11.84 -16.93
N ASP A 48 -17.31 12.55 -18.01
CA ASP A 48 -18.21 12.72 -19.15
C ASP A 48 -18.30 11.43 -19.99
N ILE A 49 -17.34 10.52 -19.82
CA ILE A 49 -17.16 9.34 -20.66
C ILE A 49 -17.78 8.11 -20.00
N CYS A 50 -17.49 7.87 -18.72
CA CYS A 50 -17.91 6.65 -18.03
C CYS A 50 -18.08 6.86 -16.52
N GLN A 51 -18.89 5.99 -15.91
CA GLN A 51 -19.18 6.05 -14.48
C GLN A 51 -17.92 5.73 -13.64
N SER A 52 -17.82 6.31 -12.45
CA SER A 52 -16.70 6.10 -11.52
C SER A 52 -16.46 4.61 -11.21
N GLU A 53 -17.50 3.78 -11.24
CA GLU A 53 -17.40 2.31 -11.07
C GLU A 53 -16.66 1.63 -12.22
N ILE A 54 -16.88 2.05 -13.46
CA ILE A 54 -16.21 1.49 -14.64
C ILE A 54 -14.73 1.85 -14.59
N ILE A 55 -14.39 3.08 -14.18
CA ILE A 55 -13.00 3.53 -14.04
C ILE A 55 -12.28 2.73 -12.95
N ASP A 56 -12.93 2.49 -11.81
CA ASP A 56 -12.40 1.67 -10.71
C ASP A 56 -12.11 0.22 -11.16
N ARG A 57 -13.05 -0.39 -11.89
CA ARG A 57 -12.87 -1.74 -12.46
C ARG A 57 -11.80 -1.76 -13.54
N PHE A 58 -11.72 -0.73 -14.38
CA PHE A 58 -10.68 -0.60 -15.41
C PHE A 58 -9.29 -0.51 -14.79
N LEU A 59 -9.08 0.36 -13.80
CA LEU A 59 -7.80 0.48 -13.09
C LEU A 59 -7.42 -0.85 -12.40
N THR A 60 -8.39 -1.56 -11.84
CA THR A 60 -8.17 -2.90 -11.27
C THR A 60 -7.74 -3.90 -12.34
N ALA A 61 -8.41 -3.91 -13.51
CA ALA A 61 -8.06 -4.76 -14.64
C ALA A 61 -6.65 -4.46 -15.18
N VAL A 62 -6.23 -3.19 -15.22
CA VAL A 62 -4.86 -2.79 -15.58
C VAL A 62 -3.84 -3.40 -14.62
N ILE A 63 -4.08 -3.33 -13.31
CA ILE A 63 -3.17 -3.93 -12.31
C ILE A 63 -3.09 -5.46 -12.47
N ILE A 64 -4.22 -6.12 -12.73
CA ILE A 64 -4.27 -7.57 -13.00
C ILE A 64 -3.48 -7.91 -14.27
N TYR A 65 -3.60 -7.10 -15.32
CA TYR A 65 -2.85 -7.24 -16.57
C TYR A 65 -1.34 -7.16 -16.35
N MET A 66 -0.87 -6.15 -15.60
CA MET A 66 0.54 -5.97 -15.26
C MET A 66 1.13 -7.21 -14.55
N ASN A 67 0.35 -7.85 -13.67
CA ASN A 67 0.80 -9.04 -12.96
C ASN A 67 0.84 -10.32 -13.81
N LYS A 68 -0.03 -10.43 -14.84
CA LYS A 68 -0.14 -11.63 -15.67
C LYS A 68 1.13 -11.92 -16.46
N ALA A 69 1.93 -10.89 -16.76
CA ALA A 69 3.20 -11.04 -17.44
C ALA A 69 4.29 -11.73 -16.58
N ALA A 70 4.10 -11.82 -15.25
CA ALA A 70 5.00 -12.55 -14.36
C ALA A 70 4.88 -14.07 -14.52
N CYS A 71 3.76 -14.58 -15.03
CA CYS A 71 3.51 -16.02 -15.16
C CYS A 71 4.00 -16.64 -16.48
N LYS A 72 4.50 -15.85 -17.45
CA LYS A 72 4.89 -16.34 -18.79
C LYS A 72 6.30 -15.97 -19.26
N PHE A 73 7.16 -15.41 -18.40
CA PHE A 73 8.61 -15.17 -18.64
C PHE A 73 9.05 -14.31 -19.86
N ILE A 74 8.16 -13.83 -20.74
CA ILE A 74 8.60 -13.29 -22.04
C ILE A 74 8.44 -11.76 -22.20
N ASP A 75 7.54 -11.08 -21.47
CA ASP A 75 7.24 -9.64 -21.73
C ASP A 75 6.89 -8.79 -20.48
N TYR A 76 7.33 -9.20 -19.28
CA TYR A 76 7.00 -8.54 -18.00
C TYR A 76 7.20 -7.02 -18.02
N ASP A 77 8.35 -6.57 -18.51
CA ASP A 77 8.70 -5.15 -18.52
C ASP A 77 7.81 -4.34 -19.48
N ARG A 78 7.44 -4.92 -20.63
CA ARG A 78 6.60 -4.27 -21.64
C ARG A 78 5.18 -4.07 -21.15
N ASP A 79 4.58 -5.11 -20.57
CA ASP A 79 3.19 -5.07 -20.12
C ASP A 79 3.03 -4.25 -18.84
N HIS A 80 4.02 -4.30 -17.95
CA HIS A 80 4.09 -3.43 -16.79
C HIS A 80 4.17 -1.96 -17.19
N LYS A 81 5.00 -1.62 -18.19
CA LYS A 81 5.09 -0.26 -18.74
C LYS A 81 3.76 0.22 -19.32
N LYS A 82 3.08 -0.59 -20.14
CA LYS A 82 1.75 -0.23 -20.69
C LYS A 82 0.74 0.07 -19.59
N GLY A 83 0.68 -0.78 -18.57
CA GLY A 83 -0.25 -0.58 -17.46
C GLY A 83 0.06 0.67 -16.66
N LYS A 84 1.34 0.96 -16.41
CA LYS A 84 1.78 2.20 -15.77
C LYS A 84 1.31 3.44 -16.55
N GLU A 85 1.57 3.46 -17.86
CA GLU A 85 1.20 4.59 -18.74
C GLU A 85 -0.33 4.83 -18.78
N LEU A 86 -1.14 3.77 -18.68
CA LEU A 86 -2.60 3.90 -18.57
C LEU A 86 -3.04 4.53 -17.25
N ILE A 87 -2.46 4.11 -16.12
CA ILE A 87 -2.78 4.69 -14.81
C ILE A 87 -2.32 6.16 -14.76
N GLU A 88 -1.12 6.45 -15.27
CA GLU A 88 -0.62 7.82 -15.44
C GLU A 88 -1.54 8.66 -16.33
N PHE A 89 -2.07 8.10 -17.42
CA PHE A 89 -3.04 8.78 -18.27
C PHE A 89 -4.30 9.16 -17.49
N VAL A 90 -4.90 8.23 -16.74
CA VAL A 90 -6.08 8.50 -15.89
C VAL A 90 -5.76 9.59 -14.87
N ALA A 91 -4.63 9.51 -14.17
CA ALA A 91 -4.24 10.54 -13.20
C ALA A 91 -4.04 11.92 -13.86
N ARG A 92 -3.44 11.97 -15.06
CA ARG A 92 -3.22 13.21 -15.81
C ARG A 92 -4.50 13.90 -16.26
N THR A 93 -5.60 13.15 -16.46
CA THR A 93 -6.92 13.75 -16.75
C THR A 93 -7.47 14.58 -15.59
N GLY A 94 -6.92 14.42 -14.39
CA GLY A 94 -7.42 15.04 -13.17
C GLY A 94 -8.59 14.30 -12.54
N TYR A 95 -8.90 13.09 -13.02
CA TYR A 95 -9.95 12.25 -12.45
C TYR A 95 -9.67 11.94 -10.96
N LYS A 96 -10.69 12.14 -10.13
CA LYS A 96 -10.70 11.82 -8.69
C LYS A 96 -11.85 10.88 -8.38
N ASP A 97 -11.58 9.82 -7.61
CA ASP A 97 -12.61 8.91 -7.11
C ASP A 97 -13.51 9.66 -6.12
N ASP A 98 -14.78 9.76 -6.48
CA ASP A 98 -15.80 10.45 -5.68
C ASP A 98 -16.79 9.50 -5.01
N ARG A 99 -16.65 8.19 -5.24
CA ARG A 99 -17.53 7.15 -4.70
C ARG A 99 -17.52 7.19 -3.19
N GLN A 100 -18.71 7.28 -2.60
CA GLN A 100 -18.83 7.32 -1.15
C GLN A 100 -18.23 6.05 -0.52
N PRO A 101 -17.57 6.16 0.64
CA PRO A 101 -17.16 4.99 1.40
C PRO A 101 -18.44 4.21 1.75
N SER A 102 -18.66 3.09 1.06
CA SER A 102 -19.79 2.22 1.35
C SER A 102 -19.59 1.61 2.74
N ARG A 103 -20.69 1.40 3.48
CA ARG A 103 -20.66 0.59 4.72
C ARG A 103 -20.09 -0.82 4.49
N SER A 104 -20.14 -1.30 3.25
CA SER A 104 -19.46 -2.51 2.79
C SER A 104 -18.04 -2.15 2.36
N HIS A 105 -17.06 -2.79 2.97
CA HIS A 105 -15.65 -2.66 2.63
C HIS A 105 -15.40 -2.79 1.11
N ARG A 106 -14.67 -1.85 0.50
CA ARG A 106 -14.42 -1.78 -0.96
C ARG A 106 -12.97 -2.09 -1.26
N THR A 107 -12.72 -3.13 -2.04
CA THR A 107 -11.38 -3.39 -2.59
C THR A 107 -11.13 -2.44 -3.76
N THR A 108 -10.14 -1.54 -3.60
CA THR A 108 -9.77 -0.53 -4.59
C THR A 108 -8.56 -0.98 -5.40
N PRO A 109 -8.24 -0.31 -6.53
CA PRO A 109 -6.98 -0.50 -7.24
C PRO A 109 -5.74 -0.39 -6.33
N LEU A 110 -5.72 0.51 -5.34
CA LEU A 110 -4.62 0.59 -4.37
C LEU A 110 -4.49 -0.70 -3.56
N HIS A 111 -5.60 -1.28 -3.10
CA HIS A 111 -5.62 -2.57 -2.40
C HIS A 111 -5.14 -3.72 -3.31
N HIS A 112 -5.56 -3.74 -4.58
CA HIS A 112 -5.10 -4.72 -5.54
C HIS A 112 -3.60 -4.61 -5.85
N ALA A 113 -3.09 -3.40 -6.06
CA ALA A 113 -1.67 -3.16 -6.30
C ALA A 113 -0.80 -3.69 -5.15
N PHE A 114 -1.25 -3.50 -3.91
CA PHE A 114 -0.59 -4.02 -2.71
C PHE A 114 -0.52 -5.54 -2.66
N ARG A 115 -1.63 -6.22 -2.99
CA ARG A 115 -1.78 -7.69 -2.92
C ARG A 115 -1.03 -8.43 -4.03
N VAL A 116 -0.79 -7.76 -5.16
CA VAL A 116 -0.17 -8.36 -6.35
C VAL A 116 1.32 -8.66 -6.12
N ASN A 117 2.16 -7.63 -6.02
CA ASN A 117 3.58 -7.77 -5.72
C ASN A 117 4.14 -6.38 -5.34
N TYR A 118 5.31 -6.38 -4.69
CA TYR A 118 5.93 -5.14 -4.21
C TYR A 118 6.27 -4.16 -5.35
N PHE A 119 6.84 -4.66 -6.45
CA PHE A 119 7.27 -3.84 -7.58
C PHE A 119 6.12 -3.09 -8.26
N THR A 120 5.00 -3.76 -8.52
CA THR A 120 3.77 -3.13 -9.06
C THR A 120 3.24 -2.09 -8.09
N CYS A 121 3.14 -2.43 -6.80
CA CYS A 121 2.70 -1.49 -5.76
C CYS A 121 3.50 -0.19 -5.80
N VAL A 122 4.83 -0.23 -5.70
CA VAL A 122 5.69 0.97 -5.70
C VAL A 122 5.71 1.72 -7.03
N THR A 123 5.40 1.06 -8.14
CA THR A 123 5.41 1.70 -9.46
C THR A 123 4.20 2.57 -9.69
N VAL A 124 3.01 2.12 -9.25
CA VAL A 124 1.73 2.77 -9.61
C VAL A 124 1.06 3.46 -8.44
N ALA A 125 1.44 3.17 -7.20
CA ALA A 125 0.76 3.71 -6.03
C ALA A 125 0.77 5.25 -6.00
N HIS A 126 1.86 5.90 -6.44
CA HIS A 126 1.92 7.37 -6.46
C HIS A 126 0.83 7.98 -7.35
N GLU A 127 0.63 7.43 -8.55
CA GLU A 127 -0.42 7.88 -9.47
C GLU A 127 -1.82 7.51 -8.96
N LEU A 128 -1.95 6.34 -8.34
CA LEU A 128 -3.21 5.95 -7.72
C LEU A 128 -3.57 6.87 -6.54
N PHE A 129 -2.62 7.35 -5.74
CA PHE A 129 -2.89 8.35 -4.68
C PHE A 129 -3.32 9.71 -5.25
N LYS A 130 -2.98 10.04 -6.50
CA LYS A 130 -3.56 11.21 -7.16
C LYS A 130 -5.03 10.98 -7.53
N ILE A 131 -5.45 9.75 -7.78
CA ILE A 131 -6.85 9.41 -8.12
C ILE A 131 -7.69 9.22 -6.86
N TYR A 132 -7.13 8.53 -5.84
CA TYR A 132 -7.76 8.20 -4.56
C TYR A 132 -7.18 9.10 -3.45
N ASP A 133 -7.49 10.40 -3.52
CA ASP A 133 -6.86 11.45 -2.72
C ASP A 133 -7.66 11.86 -1.47
N ARG A 134 -8.71 11.11 -1.13
CA ARG A 134 -9.53 11.40 0.06
C ARG A 134 -8.82 11.12 1.38
N PHE A 135 -7.76 10.30 1.34
CA PHE A 135 -6.98 9.90 2.50
C PHE A 135 -7.83 9.43 3.69
N ASP A 136 -8.96 8.77 3.40
CA ASP A 136 -9.86 8.23 4.41
C ASP A 136 -9.20 7.00 5.04
N VAL A 137 -8.77 7.18 6.29
CA VAL A 137 -8.07 6.18 7.10
C VAL A 137 -8.88 4.90 7.32
N ASN A 138 -10.21 4.96 7.19
CA ASN A 138 -11.11 3.82 7.36
C ASN A 138 -11.46 3.11 6.05
N GLN A 139 -10.93 3.54 4.90
CA GLN A 139 -11.10 2.80 3.66
C GLN A 139 -10.29 1.51 3.70
N THR A 140 -10.93 0.46 4.17
CA THR A 140 -10.38 -0.90 4.16
C THR A 140 -10.85 -1.67 2.93
N ASP A 141 -10.04 -2.62 2.48
CA ASP A 141 -10.43 -3.67 1.56
C ASP A 141 -11.53 -4.58 2.12
N GLU A 142 -12.10 -5.45 1.27
CA GLU A 142 -13.20 -6.38 1.61
C GLU A 142 -12.98 -7.22 2.88
N THR A 143 -11.74 -7.42 3.33
CA THR A 143 -11.40 -8.19 4.53
C THR A 143 -11.37 -7.33 5.80
N GLY A 144 -11.43 -6.00 5.66
CA GLY A 144 -11.33 -5.05 6.76
C GLY A 144 -9.91 -4.85 7.29
N GLN A 145 -8.88 -5.36 6.60
CA GLN A 145 -7.52 -5.45 7.16
C GLN A 145 -6.52 -4.55 6.45
N LEU A 146 -6.71 -4.28 5.16
CA LEU A 146 -5.78 -3.46 4.39
C LEU A 146 -6.41 -2.10 4.11
N THR A 147 -5.70 -1.03 4.45
CA THR A 147 -6.12 0.36 4.15
C THR A 147 -5.18 1.02 3.16
N HIS A 148 -5.60 2.12 2.54
CA HIS A 148 -4.71 2.95 1.71
C HIS A 148 -3.47 3.46 2.48
N PHE A 149 -3.59 3.70 3.79
CA PHE A 149 -2.44 4.05 4.63
C PHE A 149 -1.36 2.95 4.65
N HIS A 150 -1.76 1.68 4.72
CA HIS A 150 -0.82 0.56 4.61
C HIS A 150 -0.11 0.54 3.26
N VAL A 151 -0.82 0.91 2.18
CA VAL A 151 -0.23 1.01 0.84
C VAL A 151 0.81 2.14 0.78
N ALA A 152 0.49 3.32 1.32
CA ALA A 152 1.39 4.47 1.35
C ALA A 152 2.71 4.16 2.08
N CYS A 153 2.58 3.54 3.26
CA CYS A 153 3.72 3.16 4.08
C CYS A 153 4.56 2.05 3.43
N LYS A 154 3.95 1.02 2.80
CA LYS A 154 4.71 -0.01 2.06
C LYS A 154 5.44 0.58 0.85
N ALA A 155 4.85 1.58 0.20
CA ALA A 155 5.45 2.25 -0.94
C ALA A 155 6.52 3.28 -0.58
N GLY A 156 6.64 3.65 0.71
CA GLY A 156 7.61 4.63 1.18
C GLY A 156 7.29 6.07 0.78
N TYR A 157 6.01 6.41 0.58
CA TYR A 157 5.60 7.77 0.21
C TYR A 157 5.32 8.61 1.46
N GLU A 158 6.37 9.23 1.99
CA GLU A 158 6.33 10.05 3.21
C GLU A 158 5.30 11.19 3.11
N ASP A 159 5.22 11.87 1.97
CA ASP A 159 4.28 12.98 1.76
C ASP A 159 2.80 12.54 1.81
N VAL A 160 2.52 11.33 1.32
CA VAL A 160 1.19 10.72 1.39
C VAL A 160 0.89 10.26 2.82
N VAL A 161 1.88 9.68 3.50
CA VAL A 161 1.77 9.29 4.91
C VAL A 161 1.42 10.51 5.77
N ASP A 162 2.14 11.63 5.61
CA ASP A 162 1.87 12.86 6.35
C ASP A 162 0.43 13.36 6.16
N ARG A 163 -0.08 13.33 4.93
CA ARG A 163 -1.48 13.70 4.65
C ARG A 163 -2.48 12.81 5.37
N PHE A 164 -2.26 11.49 5.41
CA PHE A 164 -3.12 10.58 6.17
C PHE A 164 -3.13 10.92 7.68
N LEU A 165 -1.97 11.29 8.24
CA LEU A 165 -1.86 11.64 9.67
C LEU A 165 -2.52 12.96 9.99
N ASP A 166 -2.38 13.95 9.11
CA ASP A 166 -3.04 15.24 9.26
C ASP A 166 -4.57 15.07 9.27
N HIS A 167 -5.11 14.21 8.42
CA HIS A 167 -6.54 13.89 8.40
C HIS A 167 -6.96 13.07 9.63
N ALA A 168 -6.13 12.13 10.09
CA ALA A 168 -6.40 11.32 11.28
C ALA A 168 -6.46 12.15 12.58
N ARG A 169 -5.72 13.26 12.66
CA ARG A 169 -5.77 14.18 13.81
C ARG A 169 -7.11 14.90 13.95
N VAL A 170 -7.88 15.00 12.87
CA VAL A 170 -9.18 15.70 12.82
C VAL A 170 -10.34 14.80 13.27
N ASP A 171 -10.17 13.46 13.30
CA ASP A 171 -11.21 12.50 13.72
C ASP A 171 -10.75 11.62 14.92
N PRO A 172 -11.04 12.05 16.16
CA PRO A 172 -10.61 11.36 17.38
C PRO A 172 -11.21 9.96 17.60
N GLU A 173 -12.36 9.64 17.00
CA GLU A 173 -13.02 8.34 17.18
C GLU A 173 -12.37 7.24 16.32
N CYS A 174 -11.76 7.62 15.19
CA CYS A 174 -11.02 6.70 14.32
C CYS A 174 -9.76 6.12 14.98
N ILE A 175 -9.21 6.82 15.97
CA ILE A 175 -8.00 6.46 16.72
C ILE A 175 -8.29 5.34 17.76
N ALA A 176 -9.56 4.99 18.00
CA ALA A 176 -9.97 4.27 19.20
C ALA A 176 -9.91 2.73 19.14
N ARG A 177 -9.83 2.07 17.98
CA ARG A 177 -9.75 0.58 17.91
C ARG A 177 -8.31 0.06 17.98
N GLU A 178 -7.62 0.42 19.06
CA GLU A 178 -6.44 -0.22 19.70
C GLU A 178 -5.16 -0.55 18.91
N THR A 179 -5.16 -0.81 17.60
CA THR A 179 -3.92 -1.05 16.81
C THR A 179 -3.37 0.20 16.14
N GLY A 180 -4.22 1.22 15.91
CA GLY A 180 -3.86 2.46 15.22
C GLY A 180 -3.01 3.46 16.02
N LYS A 181 -3.22 3.58 17.34
CA LYS A 181 -2.51 4.57 18.20
C LYS A 181 -1.00 4.39 18.20
N VAL A 182 -0.56 3.14 18.20
CA VAL A 182 0.84 2.78 18.13
C VAL A 182 1.38 2.97 16.73
N LEU A 183 0.66 2.50 15.70
CA LEU A 183 1.11 2.52 14.32
C LEU A 183 1.34 3.94 13.75
N LEU A 184 0.45 4.88 14.11
CA LEU A 184 0.45 6.28 13.64
C LEU A 184 1.63 7.10 14.20
N SER A 185 2.06 6.82 15.43
CA SER A 185 3.18 7.49 16.12
C SER A 185 4.55 7.11 15.52
N ILE A 186 4.60 5.96 14.87
CA ILE A 186 5.81 5.16 14.71
C ILE A 186 6.35 5.20 13.29
N ILE A 187 5.45 5.19 12.31
CA ILE A 187 5.81 5.21 10.90
C ILE A 187 6.14 6.65 10.42
N SER A 188 5.68 7.67 11.15
CA SER A 188 5.68 9.06 10.67
C SER A 188 6.75 10.00 11.20
N ALA A 189 7.29 9.78 12.41
CA ALA A 189 8.16 10.76 13.04
C ALA A 189 9.52 10.20 13.46
N ASN A 190 9.57 8.98 14.02
CA ASN A 190 10.79 8.31 14.46
C ASN A 190 10.50 6.83 14.78
N PRO A 191 11.09 5.85 14.07
CA PRO A 191 10.88 4.42 14.29
C PRO A 191 11.52 3.89 15.59
N ASN A 192 12.10 4.78 16.40
CA ASN A 192 12.63 4.49 17.74
C ASN A 192 11.84 5.17 18.87
N LEU A 193 10.79 5.94 18.56
CA LEU A 193 10.02 6.65 19.58
C LEU A 193 9.22 5.65 20.43
N ALA A 194 9.44 5.69 21.74
CA ALA A 194 8.76 4.83 22.69
C ALA A 194 7.37 5.38 23.06
N ASN A 195 6.41 4.49 23.28
CA ASN A 195 5.09 4.86 23.81
C ASN A 195 5.16 5.15 25.34
N ALA A 196 4.02 5.43 25.97
CA ALA A 196 3.95 5.68 27.42
C ALA A 196 4.43 4.51 28.30
N GLU A 197 4.50 3.30 27.75
CA GLU A 197 5.03 2.08 28.39
C GLU A 197 6.50 1.81 27.99
N VAL A 198 7.20 2.82 27.47
CA VAL A 198 8.59 2.75 27.00
C VAL A 198 8.79 1.73 25.85
N SER A 199 7.72 1.24 25.25
CA SER A 199 7.77 0.28 24.15
C SER A 199 7.96 0.99 22.81
N THR A 200 9.02 0.63 22.09
CA THR A 200 9.29 1.13 20.72
C THR A 200 8.40 0.39 19.69
N PRO A 201 8.32 0.87 18.44
CA PRO A 201 7.67 0.17 17.33
C PRO A 201 7.99 -1.31 17.24
N LEU A 202 9.28 -1.60 17.40
CA LEU A 202 9.82 -2.92 17.25
C LEU A 202 9.33 -3.84 18.36
N HIS A 203 9.20 -3.34 19.60
CA HIS A 203 8.58 -4.10 20.70
C HIS A 203 7.15 -4.47 20.36
N ILE A 204 6.38 -3.56 19.79
CA ILE A 204 4.95 -3.77 19.57
C ILE A 204 4.71 -4.69 18.38
N VAL A 205 5.55 -4.64 17.35
CA VAL A 205 5.53 -5.63 16.27
C VAL A 205 5.96 -7.01 16.74
N CYS A 206 6.94 -7.10 17.64
CA CYS A 206 7.39 -8.37 18.20
C CYS A 206 6.39 -8.98 19.19
N ARG A 207 5.63 -8.15 19.94
CA ARG A 207 4.57 -8.55 20.89
C ARG A 207 3.21 -8.82 20.22
N GLY A 208 2.89 -8.11 19.14
CA GLY A 208 1.55 -8.06 18.54
C GLY A 208 1.16 -9.28 17.70
N CYS A 209 -0.11 -9.30 17.27
CA CYS A 209 -0.67 -10.39 16.47
C CYS A 209 -0.45 -10.20 14.96
N ARG A 210 0.23 -11.17 14.34
CA ARG A 210 0.13 -11.64 12.93
C ARG A 210 0.37 -10.69 11.75
N SER A 211 0.71 -9.42 11.93
CA SER A 211 0.83 -8.53 10.78
C SER A 211 2.27 -8.50 10.25
N LEU A 212 2.64 -9.52 9.45
CA LEU A 212 3.89 -9.58 8.67
C LEU A 212 4.15 -8.28 7.90
N ASN A 213 3.06 -7.63 7.47
CA ASN A 213 3.07 -6.33 6.82
C ASN A 213 3.70 -5.24 7.69
N LEU A 214 3.41 -5.19 9.00
CA LEU A 214 3.98 -4.20 9.93
C LEU A 214 5.48 -4.38 10.13
N ALA A 215 5.92 -5.64 10.23
CA ALA A 215 7.33 -5.96 10.25
C ALA A 215 8.00 -5.49 8.95
N MET A 216 7.43 -5.83 7.79
CA MET A 216 7.97 -5.42 6.49
C MET A 216 8.06 -3.90 6.32
N MET A 217 7.13 -3.14 6.89
CA MET A 217 7.14 -1.67 6.85
C MET A 217 8.28 -1.08 7.71
N LEU A 218 8.46 -1.54 8.96
CA LEU A 218 9.60 -1.16 9.79
C LEU A 218 10.95 -1.59 9.17
N MET A 219 10.96 -2.76 8.51
CA MET A 219 12.14 -3.29 7.83
C MET A 219 12.52 -2.46 6.58
N GLY A 220 11.53 -2.02 5.79
CA GLY A 220 11.75 -1.19 4.60
C GLY A 220 12.33 0.19 4.92
N GLN A 221 11.92 0.80 6.04
CA GLN A 221 12.43 2.11 6.48
C GLN A 221 13.88 2.03 6.98
N SER A 222 14.32 0.88 7.49
CA SER A 222 15.73 0.64 7.89
C SER A 222 16.72 0.55 6.72
N ALA A 223 16.22 0.45 5.48
CA ALA A 223 17.04 0.45 4.26
C ALA A 223 17.26 1.87 3.71
N ALA A 224 16.47 2.86 4.14
CA ALA A 224 16.72 4.27 3.86
C ALA A 224 17.71 4.80 4.91
N GLU A 225 18.87 5.26 4.47
CA GLU A 225 20.08 5.56 5.27
C GLU A 225 19.95 6.64 6.37
N PHE A 226 18.75 7.15 6.67
CA PHE A 226 18.58 8.36 7.47
C PHE A 226 18.17 8.14 8.94
N LEU A 227 17.76 6.94 9.37
CA LEU A 227 17.50 6.68 10.80
C LEU A 227 17.64 5.19 11.20
N PRO A 228 18.76 4.76 11.82
CA PRO A 228 18.96 3.36 12.19
C PRO A 228 17.98 2.91 13.28
N LEU A 229 17.38 1.74 13.07
CA LEU A 229 16.46 1.12 14.01
C LEU A 229 17.21 0.65 15.26
N ARG A 230 16.74 1.00 16.45
CA ARG A 230 17.34 0.61 17.74
C ARG A 230 16.89 -0.80 18.10
N ILE A 231 17.62 -1.77 17.55
CA ILE A 231 17.32 -3.21 17.63
C ILE A 231 17.25 -3.71 19.09
N ASP A 232 18.13 -3.20 19.96
CA ASP A 232 18.23 -3.59 21.37
C ASP A 232 17.61 -2.54 22.33
N ALA A 233 16.60 -1.81 21.87
CA ALA A 233 15.82 -0.96 22.78
C ALA A 233 15.22 -1.84 23.91
N ARG A 234 14.99 -1.26 25.08
CA ARG A 234 14.37 -1.95 26.21
C ARG A 234 13.06 -1.27 26.57
N ASP A 235 12.01 -2.06 26.74
CA ASP A 235 10.72 -1.57 27.23
C ASP A 235 10.73 -1.35 28.76
N ALA A 236 9.58 -1.00 29.34
CA ALA A 236 9.44 -0.76 30.78
C ALA A 236 9.78 -1.98 31.65
N GLU A 237 9.69 -3.20 31.10
CA GLU A 237 10.06 -4.45 31.78
C GLU A 237 11.52 -4.83 31.52
N GLY A 238 12.26 -4.02 30.75
CA GLY A 238 13.62 -4.29 30.34
C GLY A 238 13.73 -5.31 29.21
N ASN A 239 12.60 -5.78 28.67
CA ASN A 239 12.59 -6.72 27.56
C ASN A 239 13.09 -6.01 26.31
N THR A 240 13.89 -6.70 25.50
CA THR A 240 14.21 -6.26 24.14
C THR A 240 13.16 -6.77 23.16
N PRO A 241 13.08 -6.24 21.93
CA PRO A 241 12.20 -6.79 20.91
C PRO A 241 12.45 -8.28 20.65
N LEU A 242 13.69 -8.76 20.83
CA LEU A 242 14.01 -10.18 20.69
C LEU A 242 13.37 -11.05 21.79
N HIS A 243 13.27 -10.56 23.03
CA HIS A 243 12.52 -11.26 24.10
C HIS A 243 11.07 -11.44 23.68
N LEU A 244 10.42 -10.35 23.27
CA LEU A 244 9.01 -10.36 22.90
C LEU A 244 8.75 -11.23 21.66
N ALA A 245 9.68 -11.23 20.69
CA ALA A 245 9.58 -12.05 19.49
C ALA A 245 9.65 -13.55 19.81
N LEU A 246 10.55 -13.95 20.72
CA LEU A 246 10.70 -15.36 21.12
C LEU A 246 9.57 -15.81 22.04
N GLU A 247 9.17 -14.99 23.00
CA GLU A 247 8.00 -15.22 23.86
C GLU A 247 6.71 -15.40 23.03
N SER A 248 6.59 -14.64 21.94
CA SER A 248 5.43 -14.70 21.03
C SER A 248 5.60 -15.73 19.90
N GLU A 249 6.61 -16.61 19.96
CA GLU A 249 6.94 -17.66 18.98
C GLU A 249 7.09 -17.14 17.53
N ARG A 250 7.59 -15.90 17.36
CA ARG A 250 7.77 -15.23 16.06
C ARG A 250 9.17 -15.51 15.49
N ILE A 251 9.42 -16.76 15.12
CA ILE A 251 10.74 -17.21 14.66
C ILE A 251 11.32 -16.32 13.55
N TYR A 252 10.52 -15.97 12.54
CA TYR A 252 10.95 -15.09 11.45
C TYR A 252 11.43 -13.71 11.94
N LEU A 253 10.76 -13.12 12.94
CA LEU A 253 11.17 -11.82 13.49
C LEU A 253 12.42 -11.97 14.37
N ALA A 254 12.53 -13.07 15.12
CA ALA A 254 13.73 -13.36 15.89
C ALA A 254 14.97 -13.54 14.98
N GLU A 255 14.84 -14.32 13.90
CA GLU A 255 15.88 -14.49 12.89
C GLU A 255 16.28 -13.16 12.25
N PHE A 256 15.30 -12.33 11.90
CA PHE A 256 15.56 -11.00 11.36
C PHE A 256 16.32 -10.11 12.34
N LEU A 257 15.86 -10.04 13.60
CA LEU A 257 16.49 -9.23 14.65
C LEU A 257 17.95 -9.66 14.86
N LEU A 258 18.21 -10.97 14.93
CA LEU A 258 19.56 -11.53 15.03
C LEU A 258 20.40 -11.19 13.78
N GLY A 259 19.82 -11.29 12.59
CA GLY A 259 20.46 -10.89 11.34
C GLY A 259 20.79 -9.39 11.26
N LYS A 260 20.11 -8.55 12.03
CA LYS A 260 20.40 -7.12 12.20
C LYS A 260 21.30 -6.79 13.40
N GLY A 261 21.81 -7.81 14.09
CA GLY A 261 22.77 -7.65 15.19
C GLY A 261 22.13 -7.49 16.57
N ALA A 262 20.89 -7.93 16.77
CA ALA A 262 20.28 -7.99 18.11
C ALA A 262 21.14 -8.82 19.07
N ASN A 263 21.34 -8.34 20.29
CA ASN A 263 22.12 -9.04 21.29
C ASN A 263 21.22 -9.98 22.13
N PRO A 264 21.33 -11.32 21.96
CA PRO A 264 20.50 -12.28 22.68
C PRO A 264 20.85 -12.37 24.18
N ASN A 265 22.00 -11.85 24.61
CA ASN A 265 22.49 -11.95 25.98
C ASN A 265 22.06 -10.77 26.87
N LEU A 266 21.30 -9.82 26.34
CA LEU A 266 20.76 -8.74 27.16
C LEU A 266 19.70 -9.33 28.09
N ALA A 267 19.87 -9.13 29.39
CA ALA A 267 18.89 -9.57 30.37
C ALA A 267 17.80 -8.50 30.58
N ASN A 268 16.55 -8.94 30.69
CA ASN A 268 15.40 -8.12 31.11
C ASN A 268 15.46 -7.82 32.62
N SER A 269 14.44 -7.15 33.15
CA SER A 269 14.39 -6.79 34.59
C SER A 269 14.26 -7.99 35.52
N LYS A 270 13.81 -9.15 35.01
CA LYS A 270 13.77 -10.43 35.73
C LYS A 270 15.10 -11.20 35.66
N LYS A 271 16.12 -10.62 35.01
CA LYS A 271 17.43 -11.23 34.73
C LYS A 271 17.38 -12.41 33.74
N GLU A 272 16.32 -12.49 32.95
CA GLU A 272 16.17 -13.49 31.89
C GLU A 272 16.75 -12.93 30.60
N THR A 273 17.52 -13.73 29.88
CA THR A 273 17.92 -13.43 28.50
C THR A 273 16.83 -13.90 27.54
N ALA A 274 16.84 -13.43 26.30
CA ALA A 274 15.82 -13.79 25.32
C ALA A 274 15.80 -15.31 24.98
N LEU A 275 16.85 -16.06 25.31
CA LEU A 275 17.00 -17.49 25.01
C LEU A 275 16.64 -18.43 26.19
N GLN A 276 16.30 -17.90 27.36
CA GLN A 276 15.96 -18.67 28.56
C GLN A 276 14.45 -18.84 28.68
#